data_AF-A0A1B4Y4A2-F1
#
_entry.id   AF-A0A1B4Y4A2-F1
#
_cell.length_a   1.000
_cell.length_b   1.000
_cell.length_c   1.000
_cell.angle_alpha   90.00
_cell.angle_beta   90.00
_cell.angle_gamma   90.00
#
_symmetry.space_group_name_H-M   'P 1'
#
loop_
_entity.id
_entity.type
_entity.pdbx_description
1 polymer ?
#
loop_
_entity_poly.entity_id
_entity_poly.type
_entity_poly.pdbx_seq_one_letter_code
_entity_poly.pdbx_strand_id
1 'polypeptide(L)'
;MTTSYGPTARTTPTRYRERARYDSETVHRILDEALICHLGYIRDGEPVVLPTTHTRRGETLYIHGSTGSGPMLAARVAELPLCITVTLVDGLVLARSAMHHSLNYRSVMVLGTARVVKDPDEKLLALHALLDHIQAGRAADCRGPNPRELAATTALRAGTPEPAADLDPATPLPAYLR
;
A
#
# COMPACT_ATOMS: atom_id res chain seq x y z
N MET A 1 0.91 9.26 21.80
CA MET A 1 -0.37 9.73 21.22
C MET A 1 -0.42 9.18 19.81
N THR A 2 -1.34 8.25 19.53
CA THR A 2 -1.48 7.65 18.20
C THR A 2 -2.11 8.68 17.27
N THR A 3 -1.41 9.04 16.21
CA THR A 3 -1.93 9.95 15.18
C THR A 3 -3.10 9.27 14.47
N SER A 4 -4.15 10.01 14.13
CA SER A 4 -5.30 9.48 13.37
C SER A 4 -5.44 10.27 12.08
N TYR A 5 -5.68 9.56 10.97
CA TYR A 5 -5.78 10.17 9.65
C TYR A 5 -7.08 10.95 9.42
N GLY A 6 -8.09 10.73 10.27
CA GLY A 6 -9.42 11.32 10.14
C GLY A 6 -10.23 10.71 8.99
N PRO A 7 -11.52 10.44 9.19
CA PRO A 7 -12.39 10.01 8.10
C PRO A 7 -12.64 11.15 7.10
N THR A 8 -12.61 10.85 5.81
CA THR A 8 -13.05 11.76 4.74
C THR A 8 -14.29 11.20 4.05
N ALA A 9 -14.95 12.01 3.23
CA ALA A 9 -16.05 11.54 2.40
C ALA A 9 -15.62 10.39 1.45
N ARG A 10 -14.33 10.32 1.09
CA ARG A 10 -13.79 9.29 0.19
C ARG A 10 -13.35 8.02 0.92
N THR A 11 -12.98 8.11 2.20
CA THR A 11 -12.54 6.96 3.01
C THR A 11 -13.59 6.40 3.95
N THR A 12 -14.73 7.08 4.11
CA THR A 12 -15.83 6.60 4.97
C THR A 12 -16.68 5.55 4.23
N PRO A 13 -16.69 4.28 4.66
CA PRO A 13 -17.47 3.24 3.98
C PRO A 13 -18.98 3.45 4.18
N THR A 14 -19.77 2.98 3.21
CA THR A 14 -21.23 3.03 3.28
C THR A 14 -21.83 1.83 4.02
N ARG A 15 -21.13 0.69 4.05
CA ARG A 15 -21.50 -0.53 4.77
C ARG A 15 -20.45 -0.87 5.82
N TYR A 16 -20.86 -1.56 6.87
CA TYR A 16 -19.97 -2.07 7.92
C TYR A 16 -19.04 -0.99 8.51
N ARG A 17 -19.59 0.21 8.77
CA ARG A 17 -18.84 1.38 9.26
C ARG A 17 -18.10 1.10 10.56
N GLU A 18 -18.65 0.23 11.40
CA GLU A 18 -18.07 -0.23 12.65
C GLU A 18 -16.72 -0.95 12.49
N ARG A 19 -16.41 -1.43 11.27
CA ARG A 19 -15.15 -2.08 10.91
C ARG A 19 -14.04 -1.08 10.55
N ALA A 20 -14.41 0.15 10.23
CA ALA A 20 -13.46 1.17 9.82
C ALA A 20 -12.50 1.52 10.98
N ARG A 21 -11.20 1.58 10.68
CA ARG A 21 -10.17 2.12 11.58
C ARG A 21 -9.35 3.19 10.86
N TYR A 22 -8.93 4.19 11.62
CA TYR A 22 -8.19 5.37 11.11
C TYR A 22 -6.97 5.72 11.96
N ASP A 23 -6.70 4.98 13.04
CA ASP A 23 -5.50 5.15 13.83
C ASP A 23 -4.28 4.69 13.03
N SER A 24 -3.18 5.46 13.14
CA SER A 24 -1.97 5.23 12.35
C SER A 24 -1.35 3.87 12.63
N GLU A 25 -1.42 3.40 13.87
CA GLU A 25 -0.85 2.13 14.29
C GLU A 25 -1.48 0.93 13.58
N THR A 26 -2.81 0.85 13.54
CA THR A 26 -3.52 -0.21 12.82
C THR A 26 -3.20 -0.15 11.32
N VAL A 27 -3.29 1.03 10.72
CA VAL A 27 -3.02 1.23 9.28
C VAL A 27 -1.60 0.81 8.93
N HIS A 28 -0.62 1.29 9.70
CA HIS A 28 0.80 1.02 9.45
C HIS A 28 1.10 -0.46 9.53
N ARG A 29 0.61 -1.17 10.55
CA ARG A 29 0.92 -2.59 10.67
C ARG A 29 0.31 -3.44 9.57
N ILE A 30 -0.87 -3.11 9.07
CA ILE A 30 -1.44 -3.80 7.90
C ILE A 30 -0.56 -3.56 6.67
N LEU A 31 -0.12 -2.30 6.46
CA LEU A 31 0.79 -1.97 5.36
C LEU A 31 2.16 -2.63 5.50
N ASP A 32 2.70 -2.73 6.72
CA ASP A 32 4.02 -3.29 7.03
C ASP A 32 4.02 -4.83 6.97
N GLU A 33 2.87 -5.49 7.16
CA GLU A 33 2.73 -6.93 6.98
C GLU A 33 2.47 -7.33 5.52
N ALA A 34 1.73 -6.51 4.78
CA ALA A 34 1.40 -6.81 3.40
C ALA A 34 2.63 -6.67 2.48
N LEU A 35 3.01 -7.75 1.80
CA LEU A 35 4.09 -7.73 0.79
C LEU A 35 3.61 -7.32 -0.61
N ILE A 36 2.31 -7.48 -0.87
CA ILE A 36 1.69 -7.16 -2.15
C ILE A 36 0.61 -6.10 -1.92
N CYS A 37 0.56 -5.13 -2.82
CA CYS A 37 -0.55 -4.20 -2.97
C CYS A 37 -1.13 -4.25 -4.39
N HIS A 38 -2.32 -3.70 -4.53
CA HIS A 38 -3.01 -3.50 -5.79
C HIS A 38 -3.05 -2.01 -6.09
N LEU A 39 -2.31 -1.59 -7.11
CA LEU A 39 -2.24 -0.22 -7.59
C LEU A 39 -3.35 0.03 -8.61
N GLY A 40 -4.39 0.74 -8.20
CA GLY A 40 -5.45 1.27 -9.05
C GLY A 40 -5.12 2.66 -9.57
N TYR A 41 -5.22 2.90 -10.89
CA TYR A 41 -5.11 4.22 -11.50
C TYR A 41 -5.87 4.26 -12.84
N ILE A 42 -6.05 5.46 -13.40
CA ILE A 42 -6.70 5.63 -14.72
C ILE A 42 -5.63 5.69 -15.82
N ARG A 43 -5.79 4.85 -16.85
CA ARG A 43 -4.98 4.88 -18.06
C ARG A 43 -5.91 4.95 -19.27
N ASP A 44 -5.72 5.96 -20.10
CA ASP A 44 -6.51 6.17 -21.33
C ASP A 44 -8.04 6.18 -21.07
N GLY A 45 -8.46 6.77 -19.94
CA GLY A 45 -9.86 6.85 -19.53
C GLY A 45 -10.39 5.61 -18.80
N GLU A 46 -9.64 4.52 -18.75
CA GLU A 46 -10.07 3.23 -18.17
C GLU A 46 -9.35 2.94 -16.84
N PRO A 47 -10.02 2.30 -15.87
CA PRO A 47 -9.38 1.86 -14.64
C PRO A 47 -8.46 0.66 -14.90
N VAL A 48 -7.25 0.74 -14.37
CA VAL A 48 -6.26 -0.33 -14.38
C VAL A 48 -5.86 -0.65 -12.95
N VAL A 49 -5.77 -1.95 -12.62
CA VAL A 49 -5.30 -2.42 -11.31
C VAL A 49 -4.13 -3.37 -11.51
N LEU A 50 -2.98 -3.02 -10.94
CA LEU A 50 -1.74 -3.80 -11.06
C LEU A 50 -1.30 -4.35 -9.71
N PRO A 51 -1.05 -5.66 -9.57
CA PRO A 51 -0.36 -6.18 -8.39
C PRO A 51 1.11 -5.74 -8.40
N THR A 52 1.60 -5.20 -7.30
CA THR A 52 3.02 -4.81 -7.13
C THR A 52 3.42 -4.84 -5.66
N THR A 53 4.72 -4.80 -5.38
CA THR A 53 5.23 -4.56 -4.01
C THR A 53 5.22 -3.07 -3.69
N HIS A 54 5.07 -2.75 -2.41
CA HIS A 54 5.17 -1.39 -1.85
C HIS A 54 6.10 -1.39 -0.66
N THR A 55 6.47 -0.21 -0.21
CA THR A 55 7.09 -0.02 1.09
C THR A 55 6.60 1.27 1.73
N ARG A 56 6.58 1.28 3.05
CA ARG A 56 6.32 2.49 3.82
C ARG A 56 7.60 3.05 4.43
N ARG A 57 7.69 4.38 4.49
CA ARG A 57 8.67 5.08 5.33
C ARG A 57 7.97 6.20 6.07
N GLY A 58 7.78 6.03 7.38
CA GLY A 58 6.94 6.94 8.16
C GLY A 58 5.53 7.02 7.55
N GLU A 59 5.11 8.21 7.18
CA GLU A 59 3.79 8.45 6.57
C GLU A 59 3.77 8.31 5.04
N THR A 60 4.88 7.92 4.39
CA THR A 60 4.95 7.92 2.93
C THR A 60 4.99 6.50 2.39
N LEU A 61 4.14 6.21 1.40
CA LEU A 61 4.22 4.99 0.60
C LEU A 61 5.03 5.20 -0.67
N TYR A 62 5.85 4.19 -0.98
CA TYR A 62 6.62 4.10 -2.21
C TYR A 62 6.27 2.84 -2.97
N ILE A 63 6.24 2.96 -4.30
CA ILE A 63 6.19 1.85 -5.24
C ILE A 63 7.30 2.04 -6.26
N HIS A 64 7.74 0.96 -6.91
CA HIS A 64 8.77 1.01 -7.92
C HIS A 64 8.37 0.19 -9.15
N GLY A 65 9.08 0.40 -10.25
CA GLY A 65 8.91 -0.40 -11.46
C GLY A 65 9.86 0.02 -12.56
N SER A 66 9.78 -0.69 -13.69
CA SER A 66 10.52 -0.32 -14.91
C SER A 66 10.16 1.11 -15.33
N THR A 67 11.14 1.88 -15.80
CA THR A 67 10.92 3.20 -16.42
C THR A 67 9.90 3.19 -17.55
N GLY A 68 9.74 2.05 -18.23
CA GLY A 68 8.79 1.86 -19.32
C GLY A 68 7.43 1.30 -18.90
N SER A 69 7.17 1.07 -17.61
CA SER A 69 5.87 0.54 -17.19
C SER A 69 4.78 1.62 -17.21
N GLY A 70 3.54 1.21 -17.47
CA GLY A 70 2.37 2.09 -17.58
C GLY A 70 2.27 3.16 -16.47
N PRO A 71 2.25 2.80 -15.17
CA PRO A 71 2.13 3.79 -14.10
C PRO A 71 3.35 4.72 -14.03
N MET A 72 4.56 4.23 -14.33
CA MET A 72 5.78 5.04 -14.29
C MET A 72 5.84 6.05 -15.44
N LEU A 73 5.37 5.66 -16.62
CA LEU A 73 5.19 6.56 -17.76
C LEU A 73 4.11 7.61 -17.47
N ALA A 74 2.96 7.19 -16.95
CA ALA A 74 1.86 8.11 -16.61
C ALA A 74 2.32 9.18 -15.59
N ALA A 75 3.00 8.75 -14.51
CA ALA A 75 3.50 9.66 -13.48
C ALA A 75 4.64 10.60 -13.92
N ARG A 76 5.28 10.33 -15.08
CA ARG A 76 6.28 11.24 -15.69
C ARG A 76 5.64 12.38 -16.45
N VAL A 77 4.44 12.18 -16.99
CA VAL A 77 3.69 13.20 -17.75
C VAL A 77 3.02 14.18 -16.80
N ALA A 78 2.37 13.67 -15.77
CA ALA A 78 1.69 14.46 -14.75
C ALA A 78 1.71 13.72 -13.41
N GLU A 79 1.34 14.43 -12.34
CA GLU A 79 1.03 13.75 -11.09
C GLU A 79 -0.10 12.73 -11.30
N LEU A 80 0.00 11.56 -10.67
CA LEU A 80 -0.84 10.40 -10.96
C LEU A 80 -1.82 10.13 -9.79
N PRO A 81 -3.10 10.51 -9.90
CA PRO A 81 -4.12 10.06 -8.95
C PRO A 81 -4.18 8.53 -8.94
N LEU A 82 -4.16 7.95 -7.74
CA LEU A 82 -4.14 6.50 -7.56
C LEU A 82 -4.88 6.06 -6.29
N CYS A 83 -5.12 4.75 -6.22
CA CYS A 83 -5.48 4.04 -5.01
C CYS A 83 -4.53 2.84 -4.85
N ILE A 84 -3.92 2.69 -3.68
CA ILE A 84 -3.15 1.50 -3.33
C ILE A 84 -3.96 0.70 -2.30
N THR A 85 -4.34 -0.52 -2.64
CA THR A 85 -5.07 -1.41 -1.74
C THR A 85 -4.21 -2.59 -1.32
N VAL A 86 -4.08 -2.80 -0.02
CA VAL A 86 -3.54 -4.03 0.56
C VAL A 86 -4.66 -4.82 1.23
N THR A 87 -4.62 -6.14 1.12
CA THR A 87 -5.58 -7.04 1.77
C THR A 87 -4.83 -8.25 2.31
N LEU A 88 -5.09 -8.58 3.57
CA LEU A 88 -4.62 -9.78 4.25
C LEU A 88 -5.85 -10.60 4.64
N VAL A 89 -5.93 -11.83 4.15
CA VAL A 89 -7.00 -12.77 4.52
C VAL A 89 -6.51 -13.60 5.70
N ASP A 90 -7.18 -13.46 6.84
CA ASP A 90 -6.81 -14.14 8.09
C ASP A 90 -7.59 -15.44 8.29
N GLY A 91 -8.72 -15.62 7.59
CA GLY A 91 -9.49 -16.85 7.70
C GLY A 91 -10.78 -16.87 6.88
N LEU A 92 -11.32 -18.07 6.74
CA LEU A 92 -12.61 -18.30 6.10
C LEU A 92 -13.73 -18.31 7.17
N VAL A 93 -14.83 -17.61 6.89
CA VAL A 93 -16.05 -17.70 7.70
C VAL A 93 -16.99 -18.69 7.02
N LEU A 94 -17.04 -19.91 7.55
CA LEU A 94 -17.87 -21.00 7.02
C LEU A 94 -19.15 -21.14 7.84
N ALA A 95 -20.21 -20.43 7.41
CA ALA A 95 -21.51 -20.47 8.06
C ALA A 95 -22.38 -21.63 7.57
N ARG A 96 -23.49 -21.89 8.27
CA ARG A 96 -24.48 -22.91 7.88
C ARG A 96 -25.39 -22.49 6.71
N SER A 97 -25.54 -21.18 6.51
CA SER A 97 -26.38 -20.62 5.45
C SER A 97 -25.51 -19.88 4.45
N ALA A 98 -25.82 -20.06 3.16
CA ALA A 98 -25.01 -19.55 2.05
C ALA A 98 -24.74 -18.04 2.14
N MET A 99 -25.73 -17.28 2.64
CA MET A 99 -25.66 -15.81 2.74
C MET A 99 -24.80 -15.29 3.90
N HIS A 100 -24.25 -16.19 4.73
CA HIS A 100 -23.41 -15.84 5.87
C HIS A 100 -21.96 -16.31 5.73
N HIS A 101 -21.57 -16.86 4.57
CA HIS A 101 -20.16 -17.07 4.25
C HIS A 101 -19.46 -15.73 4.06
N SER A 102 -18.23 -15.64 4.56
CA SER A 102 -17.41 -14.44 4.46
C SER A 102 -15.92 -14.79 4.62
N LEU A 103 -15.09 -13.75 4.71
CA LEU A 103 -13.69 -13.82 5.09
C LEU A 103 -13.47 -12.95 6.33
N ASN A 104 -12.61 -13.43 7.22
CA ASN A 104 -11.91 -12.59 8.17
C ASN A 104 -10.74 -11.97 7.41
N TYR A 105 -10.73 -10.64 7.27
CA TYR A 105 -9.68 -9.93 6.55
C TYR A 105 -9.37 -8.59 7.19
N ARG A 106 -8.19 -8.10 6.84
CA ARG A 106 -7.69 -6.76 7.14
C ARG A 106 -7.30 -6.12 5.83
N SER A 107 -7.76 -4.91 5.58
CA SER A 107 -7.33 -4.18 4.38
C SER A 107 -7.04 -2.72 4.71
N VAL A 108 -6.22 -2.10 3.86
CA VAL A 108 -6.00 -0.65 3.85
C VAL A 108 -6.10 -0.18 2.40
N MET A 109 -6.94 0.81 2.16
CA MET A 109 -6.93 1.59 0.92
C MET A 109 -6.25 2.92 1.16
N VAL A 110 -5.21 3.23 0.38
CA VAL A 110 -4.51 4.51 0.40
C VAL A 110 -4.84 5.28 -0.87
N LEU A 111 -5.66 6.32 -0.73
CA LEU A 111 -5.94 7.25 -1.81
C LEU A 111 -4.88 8.35 -1.81
N GLY A 112 -4.41 8.73 -3.00
CA GLY A 112 -3.39 9.76 -3.11
C GLY A 112 -3.08 10.14 -4.54
N THR A 113 -2.03 10.95 -4.66
CA THR A 113 -1.50 11.41 -5.93
C THR A 113 -0.01 11.10 -5.95
N ALA A 114 0.39 10.17 -6.81
CA ALA A 114 1.78 9.78 -6.97
C ALA A 114 2.57 10.78 -7.79
N ARG A 115 3.83 10.95 -7.39
CA ARG A 115 4.84 11.68 -8.16
C ARG A 115 6.13 10.88 -8.28
N VAL A 116 6.85 11.09 -9.38
CA VAL A 116 8.18 10.49 -9.57
C VAL A 116 9.16 11.02 -8.53
N VAL A 117 9.86 10.11 -7.87
CA VAL A 117 11.01 10.45 -7.02
C VAL A 117 12.17 10.85 -7.92
N LYS A 118 12.56 12.14 -7.87
CA LYS A 118 13.61 12.72 -8.70
C LYS A 118 14.97 12.73 -8.02
N ASP A 119 14.97 12.90 -6.70
CA ASP A 119 16.19 12.88 -5.89
C ASP A 119 16.79 11.46 -5.87
N PRO A 120 18.05 11.28 -6.32
CA PRO A 120 18.70 9.98 -6.27
C PRO A 120 18.78 9.37 -4.88
N ASP A 121 18.96 10.19 -3.84
CA ASP A 121 19.10 9.71 -2.46
C ASP A 121 17.76 9.21 -1.92
N GLU A 122 16.67 9.95 -2.14
CA GLU A 122 15.31 9.49 -1.83
C GLU A 122 14.97 8.20 -2.59
N LYS A 123 15.37 8.10 -3.87
CA LYS A 123 15.12 6.89 -4.67
C LYS A 123 15.85 5.68 -4.10
N LEU A 124 17.13 5.83 -3.75
CA LEU A 124 17.90 4.76 -3.12
C LEU A 124 17.30 4.36 -1.77
N LEU A 125 16.88 5.33 -0.97
CA LEU A 125 16.20 5.09 0.30
C LEU A 125 14.92 4.27 0.10
N ALA A 126 14.08 4.64 -0.88
CA ALA A 126 12.85 3.91 -1.18
C ALA A 126 13.13 2.46 -1.62
N LEU A 127 14.15 2.24 -2.45
CA LEU A 127 14.54 0.90 -2.90
C LEU A 127 15.12 0.06 -1.77
N HIS A 128 15.93 0.63 -0.87
CA HIS A 128 16.43 -0.07 0.31
C HIS A 128 15.29 -0.41 1.28
N ALA A 129 14.40 0.54 1.56
CA ALA A 129 13.24 0.32 2.41
C ALA A 129 12.37 -0.81 1.87
N LEU A 130 12.20 -0.90 0.55
CA LEU A 130 11.47 -2.00 -0.09
C LEU A 130 12.11 -3.36 0.17
N LEU A 131 13.43 -3.47 0.09
CA LEU A 131 14.12 -4.73 0.39
C LEU A 131 13.93 -5.13 1.85
N ASP A 132 14.08 -4.17 2.77
CA ASP A 132 13.92 -4.41 4.20
C ASP A 132 12.46 -4.68 4.60
N HIS A 133 11.49 -4.16 3.84
CA HIS A 133 10.07 -4.48 3.96
C HIS A 133 9.78 -5.94 3.57
N ILE A 134 10.45 -6.45 2.53
CA ILE A 134 10.34 -7.86 2.13
C ILE A 134 10.97 -8.77 3.19
N GLN A 135 12.16 -8.40 3.67
CA GLN A 135 12.86 -9.13 4.71
C GLN A 135 13.82 -8.20 5.43
N ALA A 136 13.66 -8.09 6.75
CA ALA A 136 14.50 -7.22 7.57
C ALA A 136 16.00 -7.50 7.36
N GLY A 137 16.77 -6.46 7.04
CA GLY A 137 18.22 -6.53 6.80
C GLY A 137 18.61 -6.93 5.37
N ARG A 138 17.65 -7.19 4.48
CA ARG A 138 17.92 -7.66 3.13
C ARG A 138 18.66 -6.63 2.28
N ALA A 139 18.47 -5.33 2.52
CA ALA A 139 19.21 -4.30 1.79
C ALA A 139 20.73 -4.41 2.02
N ALA A 140 21.16 -4.73 3.25
CA ALA A 140 22.57 -4.90 3.60
C ALA A 140 23.14 -6.26 3.17
N ASP A 141 22.29 -7.27 3.02
CA ASP A 141 22.64 -8.66 2.64
C ASP A 141 22.68 -8.87 1.11
N CYS A 142 22.71 -7.80 0.32
CA CYS A 142 22.81 -7.88 -1.14
C CYS A 142 23.67 -6.77 -1.73
N ARG A 143 24.15 -6.96 -2.97
CA ARG A 143 24.87 -5.92 -3.70
C ARG A 143 23.91 -4.76 -4.00
N GLY A 144 24.29 -3.54 -3.67
CA GLY A 144 23.56 -2.34 -4.07
C GLY A 144 23.43 -2.21 -5.60
N PRO A 145 22.44 -1.46 -6.10
CA PRO A 145 22.18 -1.39 -7.53
C PRO A 145 23.30 -0.66 -8.27
N ASN A 146 23.59 -1.10 -9.50
CA ASN A 146 24.53 -0.42 -10.39
C ASN A 146 23.83 0.73 -11.15
N PRO A 147 24.59 1.60 -11.85
CA PRO A 147 23.99 2.74 -12.57
C PRO A 147 22.96 2.35 -13.63
N ARG A 148 23.12 1.21 -14.30
CA ARG A 148 22.19 0.73 -15.33
C ARG A 148 20.88 0.24 -14.71
N GLU A 149 20.97 -0.50 -13.60
CA GLU A 149 19.81 -0.95 -12.82
C GLU A 149 19.02 0.26 -12.31
N LEU A 150 19.71 1.26 -11.71
CA LEU A 150 19.07 2.50 -11.27
C LEU A 150 18.42 3.26 -12.42
N ALA A 151 19.07 3.38 -13.57
CA ALA A 151 18.51 4.06 -14.73
C ALA A 151 17.25 3.36 -15.29
N ALA A 152 17.15 2.04 -15.17
CA ALA A 152 16.01 1.25 -15.62
C ALA A 152 14.83 1.22 -14.62
N THR A 153 15.02 1.71 -13.39
CA THR A 153 13.99 1.71 -12.35
C THR A 153 13.45 3.12 -12.11
N THR A 154 12.14 3.26 -11.92
CA THR A 154 11.49 4.46 -11.38
C THR A 154 10.87 4.13 -10.03
N ALA A 155 10.90 5.08 -9.10
CA ALA A 155 10.15 5.03 -7.85
C ALA A 155 9.11 6.15 -7.84
N LEU A 156 7.90 5.83 -7.39
CA LEU A 156 6.83 6.80 -7.16
C LEU A 156 6.59 6.96 -5.67
N ARG A 157 6.43 8.21 -5.25
CA ARG A 157 5.97 8.60 -3.93
C ARG A 157 4.47 8.83 -4.01
N ALA A 158 3.66 8.01 -3.33
CA ALA A 158 2.19 8.05 -3.40
C ALA A 158 1.52 9.18 -2.58
N GLY A 159 2.30 10.05 -1.93
CA GLY A 159 1.79 11.16 -1.12
C GLY A 159 1.47 10.78 0.33
N THR A 160 0.70 11.62 1.03
CA THR A 160 0.20 11.34 2.38
C THR A 160 -1.04 10.47 2.26
N PRO A 161 -1.06 9.28 2.87
CA PRO A 161 -2.20 8.38 2.80
C PRO A 161 -3.47 9.00 3.36
N GLU A 162 -4.58 8.84 2.64
CA GLU A 162 -5.91 8.79 3.24
C GLU A 162 -6.28 7.30 3.39
N PRO A 163 -6.07 6.70 4.57
CA PRO A 163 -6.35 5.29 4.77
C PRO A 163 -7.83 5.05 5.06
N ALA A 164 -8.36 4.00 4.47
CA ALA A 164 -9.54 3.31 4.95
C ALA A 164 -9.11 1.91 5.36
N ALA A 165 -8.93 1.67 6.67
CA ALA A 165 -8.70 0.32 7.17
C ALA A 165 -10.03 -0.38 7.43
N ASP A 166 -10.20 -1.61 6.97
CA ASP A 166 -11.37 -2.44 7.23
C ASP A 166 -10.94 -3.70 7.99
N LEU A 167 -11.45 -3.85 9.22
CA LEU A 167 -11.18 -4.98 10.10
C LEU A 167 -12.47 -5.67 10.48
N ASP A 168 -12.60 -6.96 10.18
CA ASP A 168 -13.72 -7.74 10.71
C ASP A 168 -13.58 -7.86 12.25
N PRO A 169 -14.55 -7.37 13.06
CA PRO A 169 -14.50 -7.41 14.52
C PRO A 169 -14.47 -8.83 15.08
N ALA A 170 -14.91 -9.82 14.29
CA ALA A 170 -14.85 -11.23 14.65
C ALA A 170 -13.45 -11.84 14.49
N THR A 171 -12.51 -11.13 13.87
CA THR A 171 -11.12 -11.56 13.73
C THR A 171 -10.33 -11.12 14.95
N PRO A 172 -9.83 -12.05 15.78
CA PRO A 172 -8.86 -11.68 16.80
C PRO A 172 -7.66 -11.06 16.10
N LEU A 173 -7.31 -9.83 16.47
CA LEU A 173 -6.05 -9.24 16.03
C LEU A 173 -4.92 -10.24 16.39
N PRO A 174 -4.04 -10.57 15.42
CA PRO A 174 -2.84 -11.38 15.66
C PRO A 174 -2.07 -10.89 16.89
N ALA A 175 -1.19 -11.68 17.52
CA ALA A 175 -0.53 -11.21 18.76
C ALA A 175 0.31 -9.93 18.55
N TYR A 176 0.90 -9.74 17.37
CA TYR A 176 1.61 -8.51 16.97
C TYR A 176 0.67 -7.36 16.54
N LEU A 177 -0.62 -7.69 16.38
CA LEU A 177 -1.86 -6.92 16.39
C LEU A 177 -2.28 -6.14 17.65
N ARG A 178 -1.75 -6.53 18.82
CA ARG A 178 -2.28 -6.12 20.13
C ARG A 178 -1.31 -5.25 20.90
#